data_AF-A0ABD2FXI4-F1
#
_entry.id   AF-A0ABD2FXI4-F1
#
_cell.length_a   1.000
_cell.length_b   1.000
_cell.length_c   1.000
_cell.angle_alpha   90.00
_cell.angle_beta   90.00
_cell.angle_gamma   90.00
#
_symmetry.space_group_name_H-M   'P 1'
#
loop_
_entity.id
_entity.type
_entity.pdbx_description
1 polymer ?
#
loop_
_entity_poly.entity_id
_entity_poly.type
_entity_poly.pdbx_seq_one_letter_code
_entity_poly.pdbx_strand_id
1 'polypeptide(L)'
;MNPNQYIWILNGISLMLISGALAGKLLDNVALKKEASQSSEGSDFDSAGGAVDGNKDLKPEKRSCTLSKEESDPWWRVDLENVYKISAVTITNRDVNSSSLNGAEIWIGNSMETYDSKNVRCAVISHIPGGRTFYFSCSATEGRYVTVLLPGSKKVLSLCEVEVFPVSHANPVSNVALKGEATQSSTLSFATASKAIDGRRNSYYTSGFCSHTLENQTDPWWRVDLPNTFIITSVKVTNRGDCCAERLDGAEIRIGNSLENNGNNNPRCASIFKIRAGKTYTYYCDGGSMEGRFVNVIIPGNMKTLTLCEVEVYGAPAVEPLQDVAFGKPTHQCCGLFSVSASNAVSGRRGGIYSAGHCSKVFSINPQWRVDLLAEHNVSAVTITNRGDSLSSQIEGAEIWIGNSQYKTPNTRCGDISSTSLSYTFDCGGMQGRYVKVSITGLKTLTLCGVEVFATLAVPAVVTPPPPPPQPPTVSLRLGGREVTVVGERLCWSDALLYCRRHHLDLLSLRSQEEQSEVVGLLGRSSVPLTDYVWLGLRRYIMQDTWFWMSGDSMKFTKWPRNIAPPRISSPCGGVDGGGLHLWGDRPCEEPLNFICQSGAELGAKRVYFHSSNTSP
;
A
#
# COMPACT_ATOMS: atom_id res chain seq x y z
N MET A 1 46.00 33.80 -16.99
CA MET A 1 47.23 33.03 -17.29
C MET A 1 46.93 31.56 -17.05
N ASN A 2 46.85 30.77 -18.13
CA ASN A 2 47.24 29.34 -18.11
C ASN A 2 48.79 29.30 -18.04
N PRO A 3 49.49 28.20 -17.66
CA PRO A 3 49.19 26.80 -18.04
C PRO A 3 49.56 25.68 -17.03
N ASN A 4 48.95 24.50 -17.15
CA ASN A 4 49.62 23.27 -17.61
C ASN A 4 48.68 22.06 -17.59
N GLN A 5 48.39 21.59 -18.81
CA GLN A 5 47.75 20.33 -19.16
C GLN A 5 48.74 19.18 -19.01
N TYR A 6 48.24 18.00 -18.64
CA TYR A 6 48.70 16.75 -19.27
C TYR A 6 47.47 15.97 -19.73
N ILE A 7 47.37 15.86 -21.06
CA ILE A 7 46.46 15.00 -21.80
C ILE A 7 47.21 13.70 -22.09
N TRP A 8 46.59 12.57 -21.78
CA TRP A 8 46.84 11.31 -22.49
C TRP A 8 45.49 10.80 -23.00
N ILE A 9 45.28 10.93 -24.31
CA ILE A 9 44.23 10.22 -25.05
C ILE A 9 44.87 8.92 -25.50
N LEU A 10 44.27 7.77 -25.14
CA LEU A 10 44.31 6.55 -25.94
C LEU A 10 43.09 5.67 -25.61
N ASN A 11 42.25 5.53 -26.63
CA ASN A 11 41.27 4.47 -26.91
C ASN A 11 40.01 4.40 -26.05
N GLY A 12 38.91 4.86 -26.66
CA GLY A 12 37.59 4.95 -26.08
C GLY A 12 36.99 3.61 -25.70
N ILE A 13 36.61 3.51 -24.43
CA ILE A 13 35.35 2.92 -23.96
C ILE A 13 34.88 3.86 -22.85
N SER A 14 33.74 4.52 -23.06
CA SER A 14 33.09 5.33 -22.03
C SER A 14 32.51 4.37 -20.98
N LEU A 15 33.22 4.14 -19.88
CA LEU A 15 32.63 3.49 -18.70
C LEU A 15 31.83 4.54 -17.93
N MET A 16 30.51 4.54 -18.12
CA MET A 16 29.59 5.17 -17.17
C MET A 16 29.77 4.50 -15.80
N LEU A 17 30.26 5.25 -14.83
CA LEU A 17 30.08 4.93 -13.42
C LEU A 17 28.61 5.16 -13.06
N ILE A 18 27.79 4.12 -13.21
CA ILE A 18 26.45 4.07 -12.62
C ILE A 18 26.63 3.69 -11.15
N SER A 19 26.64 4.69 -10.26
CA SER A 19 26.41 4.48 -8.83
C SER A 19 24.92 4.16 -8.60
N GLY A 20 24.51 2.96 -9.01
CA GLY A 20 23.20 2.39 -8.72
C GLY A 20 23.31 1.47 -7.52
N ALA A 21 23.19 2.01 -6.31
CA ALA A 21 22.97 1.19 -5.13
C ALA A 21 21.49 0.75 -5.13
N LEU A 22 21.27 -0.53 -5.45
CA LEU A 22 19.97 -1.20 -5.52
C LEU A 22 19.23 -1.15 -4.18
N ALA A 23 18.07 -0.51 -4.15
CA ALA A 23 17.02 -0.73 -3.17
C ALA A 23 16.04 -1.79 -3.72
N GLY A 24 15.67 -2.77 -2.88
CA GLY A 24 15.06 -4.04 -3.29
C GLY A 24 13.66 -3.94 -3.92
N LYS A 25 13.51 -4.57 -5.09
CA LYS A 25 12.24 -4.90 -5.76
C LYS A 25 11.48 -6.00 -4.99
N LEU A 26 10.17 -5.85 -4.87
CA LEU A 26 9.23 -6.89 -4.45
C LEU A 26 9.23 -8.04 -5.48
N LEU A 27 9.12 -9.28 -5.05
CA LEU A 27 9.04 -10.45 -5.93
C LEU A 27 7.66 -10.46 -6.63
N ASP A 28 7.63 -10.21 -7.95
CA ASP A 28 6.38 -10.27 -8.72
C ASP A 28 5.85 -11.71 -8.80
N ASN A 29 4.70 -11.99 -8.16
CA ASN A 29 3.98 -13.27 -8.30
C ASN A 29 3.35 -13.35 -9.70
N VAL A 30 3.95 -14.11 -10.61
CA VAL A 30 3.47 -14.23 -11.99
C VAL A 30 2.28 -15.18 -12.15
N ALA A 31 1.93 -15.95 -11.12
CA ALA A 31 0.74 -16.80 -11.14
C ALA A 31 -0.54 -16.05 -10.76
N LEU A 32 -0.43 -14.84 -10.19
CA LEU A 32 -1.59 -14.08 -9.71
C LEU A 32 -2.63 -13.88 -10.82
N LYS A 33 -3.85 -14.34 -10.55
CA LYS A 33 -5.05 -14.30 -11.41
C LYS A 33 -4.87 -14.96 -12.78
N LYS A 34 -3.91 -15.87 -12.89
CA LYS A 34 -3.72 -16.68 -14.10
C LYS A 34 -4.72 -17.81 -14.17
N GLU A 35 -4.94 -18.31 -15.37
CA GLU A 35 -5.83 -19.45 -15.60
C GLU A 35 -5.23 -20.70 -14.95
N ALA A 36 -6.02 -21.32 -14.08
CA ALA A 36 -5.65 -22.52 -13.37
C ALA A 36 -6.65 -23.65 -13.66
N SER A 37 -6.19 -24.88 -13.59
CA SER A 37 -6.98 -26.09 -13.82
C SER A 37 -6.55 -27.16 -12.83
N GLN A 38 -7.43 -28.10 -12.53
CA GLN A 38 -7.13 -29.24 -11.66
C GLN A 38 -7.76 -30.51 -12.20
N SER A 39 -7.30 -31.66 -11.72
CA SER A 39 -7.75 -32.99 -12.15
C SER A 39 -9.25 -33.21 -11.97
N SER A 40 -9.80 -32.72 -10.85
CA SER A 40 -11.22 -32.76 -10.54
C SER A 40 -11.58 -31.67 -9.54
N GLU A 41 -12.84 -31.26 -9.50
CA GLU A 41 -13.35 -30.29 -8.51
C GLU A 41 -14.19 -31.03 -7.47
N GLY A 42 -13.86 -30.87 -6.19
CA GLY A 42 -14.57 -31.48 -5.06
C GLY A 42 -16.04 -31.06 -4.97
N SER A 43 -16.34 -29.82 -5.38
CA SER A 43 -17.67 -29.25 -5.54
C SER A 43 -17.68 -28.16 -6.60
N ASP A 44 -18.87 -27.70 -7.04
CA ASP A 44 -19.04 -26.58 -7.99
C ASP A 44 -18.43 -25.24 -7.50
N PHE A 45 -17.98 -25.18 -6.25
CA PHE A 45 -17.41 -23.99 -5.62
C PHE A 45 -15.91 -24.07 -5.36
N ASP A 46 -15.28 -25.23 -5.56
CA ASP A 46 -13.85 -25.46 -5.33
C ASP A 46 -13.06 -25.27 -6.64
N SER A 47 -13.15 -24.07 -7.24
CA SER A 47 -12.47 -23.76 -8.50
C SER A 47 -10.94 -23.78 -8.36
N ALA A 48 -10.25 -24.31 -9.38
CA ALA A 48 -8.79 -24.27 -9.46
C ALA A 48 -8.22 -22.84 -9.33
N GLY A 49 -8.97 -21.82 -9.77
CA GLY A 49 -8.53 -20.42 -9.71
C GLY A 49 -8.35 -19.87 -8.29
N GLY A 50 -8.93 -20.51 -7.27
CA GLY A 50 -8.78 -20.09 -5.88
C GLY A 50 -7.31 -20.03 -5.44
N ALA A 51 -6.49 -21.00 -5.84
CA ALA A 51 -5.08 -21.04 -5.47
C ALA A 51 -4.22 -19.95 -6.13
N VAL A 52 -4.76 -19.09 -6.98
CA VAL A 52 -4.03 -17.99 -7.63
C VAL A 52 -4.78 -16.66 -7.54
N ASP A 53 -5.76 -16.56 -6.65
CA ASP A 53 -6.60 -15.37 -6.51
C ASP A 53 -5.93 -14.24 -5.70
N GLY A 54 -4.79 -14.53 -5.04
CA GLY A 54 -4.05 -13.61 -4.19
C GLY A 54 -4.59 -13.52 -2.77
N ASN A 55 -5.39 -14.49 -2.32
CA ASN A 55 -6.02 -14.51 -1.01
C ASN A 55 -5.75 -15.84 -0.27
N LYS A 56 -4.84 -15.80 0.70
CA LYS A 56 -4.45 -16.96 1.54
C LYS A 56 -5.48 -17.36 2.61
N ASP A 57 -6.70 -16.84 2.59
CA ASP A 57 -7.70 -17.03 3.64
C ASP A 57 -8.26 -18.47 3.63
N LEU A 58 -8.28 -19.09 4.82
CA LEU A 58 -8.68 -20.48 5.04
C LEU A 58 -10.20 -20.63 5.22
N LYS A 59 -10.93 -19.52 5.29
CA LYS A 59 -12.37 -19.51 5.55
C LYS A 59 -13.15 -20.10 4.35
N PRO A 60 -14.00 -21.12 4.57
CA PRO A 60 -14.79 -21.74 3.50
C PRO A 60 -15.68 -20.76 2.73
N GLU A 61 -16.17 -19.70 3.38
CA GLU A 61 -16.98 -18.65 2.75
C GLU A 61 -16.23 -17.77 1.73
N LYS A 62 -14.89 -17.78 1.76
CA LYS A 62 -14.04 -16.97 0.88
C LYS A 62 -13.71 -17.65 -0.45
N ARG A 63 -13.84 -18.99 -0.50
CA ARG A 63 -13.58 -19.81 -1.71
C ARG A 63 -12.20 -19.61 -2.34
N SER A 64 -11.19 -19.28 -1.53
CA SER A 64 -9.80 -19.12 -2.00
C SER A 64 -9.00 -20.42 -2.01
N CYS A 65 -9.55 -21.53 -1.51
CA CYS A 65 -8.83 -22.79 -1.53
C CYS A 65 -9.43 -23.74 -2.55
N THR A 66 -8.55 -24.43 -3.27
CA THR A 66 -8.90 -25.51 -4.18
C THR A 66 -9.21 -26.78 -3.39
N LEU A 67 -9.92 -27.71 -4.02
CA LEU A 67 -10.16 -29.05 -3.50
C LEU A 67 -10.42 -30.00 -4.66
N SER A 68 -9.63 -31.08 -4.75
CA SER A 68 -9.94 -32.18 -5.65
C SER A 68 -10.96 -33.14 -5.03
N LYS A 69 -11.57 -34.00 -5.86
CA LYS A 69 -12.22 -35.22 -5.35
C LYS A 69 -11.16 -36.17 -4.80
N GLU A 70 -11.61 -37.16 -4.04
CA GLU A 70 -10.75 -38.30 -3.71
C GLU A 70 -10.49 -39.12 -4.98
N GLU A 71 -9.25 -39.10 -5.44
CA GLU A 71 -8.84 -39.77 -6.67
C GLU A 71 -7.37 -40.25 -6.60
N SER A 72 -6.91 -40.89 -7.66
CA SER A 72 -5.49 -41.25 -7.79
C SER A 72 -4.73 -40.13 -8.47
N ASP A 73 -3.57 -39.78 -7.90
CA ASP A 73 -2.65 -38.78 -8.44
C ASP A 73 -3.32 -37.41 -8.78
N PRO A 74 -4.11 -36.81 -7.86
CA PRO A 74 -4.73 -35.51 -8.11
C PRO A 74 -3.68 -34.43 -8.37
N TRP A 75 -3.99 -33.50 -9.26
CA TRP A 75 -3.09 -32.43 -9.66
C TRP A 75 -3.81 -31.09 -9.81
N TRP A 76 -3.06 -30.02 -9.60
CA TRP A 76 -3.45 -28.64 -9.88
C TRP A 76 -2.37 -28.00 -10.74
N ARG A 77 -2.74 -27.15 -11.70
CA ARG A 77 -1.81 -26.50 -12.62
C ARG A 77 -2.24 -25.07 -12.93
N VAL A 78 -1.28 -24.16 -13.01
CA VAL A 78 -1.46 -22.80 -13.53
C VAL A 78 -0.74 -22.63 -14.86
N ASP A 79 -1.38 -21.95 -15.80
CA ASP A 79 -0.77 -21.45 -17.05
C ASP A 79 -0.31 -20.01 -16.85
N LEU A 80 1.00 -19.78 -16.82
CA LEU A 80 1.59 -18.45 -16.62
C LEU A 80 1.50 -17.54 -17.86
N GLU A 81 0.91 -18.03 -18.96
CA GLU A 81 0.80 -17.44 -20.31
C GLU A 81 2.15 -17.27 -21.05
N ASN A 82 3.21 -16.92 -20.33
CA ASN A 82 4.56 -16.76 -20.83
C ASN A 82 5.51 -17.81 -20.22
N VAL A 83 6.62 -18.08 -20.90
CA VAL A 83 7.71 -18.91 -20.36
C VAL A 83 8.57 -18.06 -19.43
N TYR A 84 8.74 -18.51 -18.18
CA TYR A 84 9.57 -17.84 -17.19
C TYR A 84 10.69 -18.78 -16.73
N LYS A 85 11.85 -18.20 -16.38
CA LYS A 85 12.81 -18.90 -15.50
C LYS A 85 12.31 -18.74 -14.08
N ILE A 86 11.78 -19.79 -13.48
CA ILE A 86 11.12 -19.76 -12.18
C ILE A 86 12.16 -19.99 -11.09
N SER A 87 12.34 -18.99 -10.24
CA SER A 87 13.25 -19.05 -9.10
C SER A 87 12.64 -19.79 -7.93
N ALA A 88 11.32 -19.67 -7.73
CA ALA A 88 10.62 -20.32 -6.64
C ALA A 88 9.11 -20.34 -6.81
N VAL A 89 8.49 -21.18 -5.99
CA VAL A 89 7.04 -21.32 -5.83
C VAL A 89 6.73 -21.32 -4.33
N THR A 90 5.70 -20.61 -3.88
CA THR A 90 5.18 -20.79 -2.50
C THR A 90 3.84 -21.50 -2.53
N ILE A 91 3.57 -22.33 -1.53
CA ILE A 91 2.30 -23.03 -1.38
C ILE A 91 1.73 -22.78 0.01
N THR A 92 0.45 -22.41 0.07
CA THR A 92 -0.32 -22.28 1.31
C THR A 92 -1.25 -23.49 1.47
N ASN A 93 -1.10 -24.22 2.57
CA ASN A 93 -1.92 -25.40 2.86
C ASN A 93 -3.28 -25.02 3.48
N ARG A 94 -4.36 -25.63 3.00
CA ARG A 94 -5.73 -25.49 3.55
C ARG A 94 -5.92 -26.20 4.88
N ASP A 95 -5.36 -27.41 5.01
CA ASP A 95 -5.89 -28.41 5.94
C ASP A 95 -5.34 -28.27 7.37
N VAL A 96 -6.23 -28.01 8.33
CA VAL A 96 -5.93 -27.92 9.76
C VAL A 96 -5.30 -29.22 10.31
N ASN A 97 -5.51 -30.36 9.62
CA ASN A 97 -4.90 -31.65 9.94
C ASN A 97 -3.60 -31.97 9.19
N SER A 98 -2.92 -30.97 8.60
CA SER A 98 -1.47 -30.90 8.30
C SER A 98 -0.79 -31.96 7.38
N SER A 99 -1.34 -33.16 7.19
CA SER A 99 -0.66 -34.26 6.47
C SER A 99 -1.11 -34.47 5.02
N SER A 100 -2.11 -33.72 4.55
CA SER A 100 -2.73 -33.91 3.23
C SER A 100 -1.81 -33.61 2.05
N LEU A 101 -0.88 -32.65 2.19
CA LEU A 101 0.10 -32.30 1.15
C LEU A 101 1.43 -33.06 1.27
N ASN A 102 1.58 -33.96 2.24
CA ASN A 102 2.81 -34.72 2.42
C ASN A 102 3.05 -35.62 1.20
N GLY A 103 4.22 -35.46 0.58
CA GLY A 103 4.63 -36.17 -0.62
C GLY A 103 4.19 -35.52 -1.93
N ALA A 104 3.51 -34.36 -1.90
CA ALA A 104 3.19 -33.63 -3.12
C ALA A 104 4.46 -33.15 -3.84
N GLU A 105 4.39 -33.04 -5.16
CA GLU A 105 5.49 -32.72 -6.05
C GLU A 105 5.17 -31.44 -6.82
N ILE A 106 6.15 -30.54 -6.92
CA ILE A 106 6.04 -29.32 -7.72
C ILE A 106 6.82 -29.52 -9.01
N TRP A 107 6.14 -29.41 -10.14
CA TRP A 107 6.68 -29.59 -11.48
C TRP A 107 6.58 -28.29 -12.27
N ILE A 108 7.62 -27.98 -13.04
CA ILE A 108 7.72 -26.77 -13.85
C ILE A 108 8.16 -27.16 -15.25
N GLY A 109 7.48 -26.63 -16.26
CA GLY A 109 7.97 -26.78 -17.64
C GLY A 109 7.04 -26.23 -18.69
N ASN A 110 7.25 -26.68 -19.93
CA ASN A 110 6.58 -26.14 -21.11
C ASN A 110 5.57 -27.13 -21.73
N SER A 111 5.26 -28.22 -21.04
CA SER A 111 4.24 -29.20 -21.46
C SER A 111 3.09 -29.26 -20.46
N MET A 112 1.88 -29.46 -20.98
CA MET A 112 0.70 -29.70 -20.13
C MET A 112 0.65 -31.12 -19.55
N GLU A 113 1.46 -32.05 -20.07
CA GLU A 113 1.57 -33.42 -19.57
C GLU A 113 2.59 -33.50 -18.42
N THR A 114 2.17 -33.84 -17.20
CA THR A 114 3.00 -33.73 -15.99
C THR A 114 4.33 -34.51 -16.09
N TYR A 115 4.31 -35.73 -16.64
CA TYR A 115 5.49 -36.59 -16.77
C TYR A 115 6.25 -36.45 -18.10
N ASP A 116 6.02 -35.36 -18.84
CA ASP A 116 6.77 -35.03 -20.05
C ASP A 116 8.23 -34.70 -19.71
N SER A 117 9.17 -35.14 -20.56
CA SER A 117 10.58 -34.76 -20.52
C SER A 117 10.86 -33.24 -20.48
N LYS A 118 9.90 -32.41 -20.90
CA LYS A 118 9.94 -30.94 -20.88
C LYS A 118 9.53 -30.34 -19.54
N ASN A 119 9.10 -31.16 -18.59
CA ASN A 119 8.76 -30.76 -17.23
C ASN A 119 9.83 -31.28 -16.26
N VAL A 120 10.28 -30.40 -15.38
CA VAL A 120 11.30 -30.67 -14.38
C VAL A 120 10.64 -30.61 -13.01
N ARG A 121 10.87 -31.64 -12.19
CA ARG A 121 10.43 -31.64 -10.79
C ARG A 121 11.30 -30.65 -10.00
N CYS A 122 10.70 -29.54 -9.58
CA CYS A 122 11.35 -28.52 -8.77
C CYS A 122 11.55 -29.00 -7.32
N ALA A 123 10.49 -29.50 -6.68
CA ALA A 123 10.51 -29.82 -5.26
C ALA A 123 9.52 -30.94 -4.90
N VAL A 124 9.73 -31.54 -3.72
CA VAL A 124 8.78 -32.45 -3.08
C VAL A 124 8.45 -31.89 -1.69
N ILE A 125 7.17 -31.76 -1.40
CA ILE A 125 6.63 -31.24 -0.15
C ILE A 125 6.70 -32.36 0.89
N SER A 126 7.57 -32.21 1.89
CA SER A 126 7.63 -33.15 3.01
C SER A 126 6.46 -32.96 3.97
N HIS A 127 6.19 -31.71 4.35
CA HIS A 127 5.11 -31.33 5.25
C HIS A 127 4.85 -29.81 5.20
N ILE A 128 3.58 -29.39 5.23
CA ILE A 128 3.18 -28.00 5.44
C ILE A 128 2.06 -27.99 6.49
N PRO A 129 2.24 -27.40 7.68
CA PRO A 129 1.16 -27.30 8.66
C PRO A 129 -0.04 -26.54 8.12
N GLY A 130 -1.23 -26.87 8.60
CA GLY A 130 -2.47 -26.20 8.18
C GLY A 130 -2.41 -24.68 8.35
N GLY A 131 -2.81 -23.95 7.30
CA GLY A 131 -2.81 -22.50 7.29
C GLY A 131 -1.44 -21.84 7.16
N ARG A 132 -0.38 -22.60 6.91
CA ARG A 132 0.97 -22.07 6.70
C ARG A 132 1.31 -22.00 5.21
N THR A 133 2.12 -21.02 4.87
CA THR A 133 2.69 -20.81 3.53
C THR A 133 4.17 -21.17 3.55
N PHE A 134 4.59 -22.04 2.65
CA PHE A 134 5.98 -22.51 2.54
C PHE A 134 6.56 -22.14 1.18
N TYR A 135 7.84 -21.79 1.14
CA TYR A 135 8.56 -21.40 -0.08
C TYR A 135 9.46 -22.53 -0.58
N PHE A 136 9.42 -22.79 -1.89
CA PHE A 136 10.17 -23.85 -2.57
C PHE A 136 11.06 -23.23 -3.64
N SER A 137 12.38 -23.38 -3.48
CA SER A 137 13.36 -22.92 -4.47
C SER A 137 13.39 -23.84 -5.68
N CYS A 138 13.21 -23.28 -6.88
CA CYS A 138 13.15 -23.99 -8.15
C CYS A 138 14.34 -23.73 -9.07
N SER A 139 15.44 -23.19 -8.54
CA SER A 139 16.75 -23.15 -9.22
C SER A 139 16.72 -22.57 -10.65
N ALA A 140 15.90 -21.54 -10.89
CA ALA A 140 15.75 -20.90 -12.20
C ALA A 140 15.18 -21.81 -13.31
N THR A 141 14.41 -22.83 -12.95
CA THR A 141 13.81 -23.78 -13.89
C THR A 141 12.89 -23.07 -14.89
N GLU A 142 13.11 -23.28 -16.17
CA GLU A 142 12.33 -22.65 -17.23
C GLU A 142 11.00 -23.38 -17.45
N GLY A 143 9.89 -22.64 -17.42
CA GLY A 143 8.56 -23.20 -17.65
C GLY A 143 7.47 -22.15 -17.79
N ARG A 144 6.43 -22.49 -18.55
CA ARG A 144 5.16 -21.77 -18.65
C ARG A 144 4.11 -22.34 -17.68
N TYR A 145 4.21 -23.61 -17.34
CA TYR A 145 3.25 -24.30 -16.48
C TYR A 145 3.91 -24.64 -15.14
N VAL A 146 3.19 -24.41 -14.05
CA VAL A 146 3.54 -24.92 -12.72
C VAL A 146 2.44 -25.88 -12.28
N THR A 147 2.81 -27.12 -12.00
CA THR A 147 1.90 -28.20 -11.60
C THR A 147 2.25 -28.68 -10.20
N VAL A 148 1.26 -28.74 -9.31
CA VAL A 148 1.35 -29.42 -8.02
C VAL A 148 0.63 -30.76 -8.14
N LEU A 149 1.36 -31.85 -8.01
CA LEU A 149 0.87 -33.23 -8.14
C LEU A 149 0.99 -33.93 -6.80
N LEU A 150 -0.06 -34.60 -6.33
CA LEU A 150 0.02 -35.42 -5.11
C LEU A 150 -0.07 -36.91 -5.47
N PRO A 151 1.06 -37.63 -5.58
CA PRO A 151 1.06 -39.02 -6.00
C PRO A 151 0.46 -39.96 -4.94
N GLY A 152 -0.21 -41.00 -5.42
CA GLY A 152 -0.80 -42.07 -4.62
C GLY A 152 -2.30 -42.26 -4.88
N SER A 153 -2.83 -43.36 -4.37
CA SER A 153 -4.26 -43.67 -4.44
C SER A 153 -5.03 -43.02 -3.30
N LYS A 154 -6.30 -42.66 -3.57
CA LYS A 154 -7.23 -42.07 -2.58
C LYS A 154 -6.66 -40.80 -1.93
N LYS A 155 -6.16 -39.91 -2.77
CA LYS A 155 -5.59 -38.62 -2.37
C LYS A 155 -6.60 -37.51 -2.64
N VAL A 156 -6.50 -36.47 -1.82
CA VAL A 156 -7.26 -35.21 -1.99
C VAL A 156 -6.23 -34.09 -1.97
N LEU A 157 -6.16 -33.32 -3.06
CA LEU A 157 -5.27 -32.17 -3.17
C LEU A 157 -6.04 -30.90 -2.81
N SER A 158 -5.45 -30.07 -1.95
CA SER A 158 -6.04 -28.80 -1.55
C SER A 158 -4.98 -27.73 -1.32
N LEU A 159 -5.12 -26.61 -2.02
CA LEU A 159 -4.16 -25.51 -2.04
C LEU A 159 -4.92 -24.21 -1.84
N CYS A 160 -4.52 -23.37 -0.87
CA CYS A 160 -5.13 -22.06 -0.66
C CYS A 160 -4.43 -20.94 -1.42
N GLU A 161 -3.15 -21.10 -1.73
CA GLU A 161 -2.44 -20.14 -2.57
C GLU A 161 -1.20 -20.80 -3.14
N VAL A 162 -0.90 -20.53 -4.39
CA VAL A 162 0.31 -20.91 -5.11
C VAL A 162 0.87 -19.66 -5.78
N GLU A 163 1.94 -19.13 -5.22
CA GLU A 163 2.62 -17.94 -5.77
C GLU A 163 3.86 -18.41 -6.53
N VAL A 164 4.14 -17.83 -7.69
CA VAL A 164 5.23 -18.24 -8.57
C VAL A 164 6.12 -17.04 -8.85
N PHE A 165 7.43 -17.20 -8.64
CA PHE A 165 8.39 -16.09 -8.66
C PHE A 165 9.50 -16.32 -9.69
N PRO A 166 9.59 -15.51 -10.76
CA PRO A 166 10.60 -15.66 -11.79
C PRO A 166 11.93 -15.02 -11.42
N VAL A 167 13.03 -15.54 -11.95
CA VAL A 167 14.41 -15.05 -11.80
C VAL A 167 14.60 -13.64 -12.33
N SER A 168 13.85 -13.24 -13.36
CA SER A 168 13.91 -11.88 -13.94
C SER A 168 13.34 -10.79 -13.02
N HIS A 169 12.59 -11.18 -11.98
CA HIS A 169 12.02 -10.28 -10.97
C HIS A 169 12.46 -10.63 -9.53
N ALA A 170 13.11 -11.78 -9.34
CA ALA A 170 13.84 -12.14 -8.14
C ALA A 170 15.30 -11.69 -8.26
N ASN A 171 15.67 -10.60 -7.60
CA ASN A 171 17.08 -10.46 -7.22
C ASN A 171 17.47 -11.74 -6.44
N PRO A 172 18.71 -12.25 -6.56
CA PRO A 172 19.20 -13.24 -5.61
C PRO A 172 18.90 -12.69 -4.23
N VAL A 173 18.15 -13.47 -3.44
CA VAL A 173 17.74 -13.07 -2.10
C VAL A 173 18.97 -12.47 -1.42
N SER A 174 18.87 -11.25 -0.88
CA SER A 174 20.07 -10.56 -0.38
C SER A 174 20.56 -11.23 0.89
N ASN A 175 21.86 -11.16 1.18
CA ASN A 175 22.36 -11.50 2.52
C ASN A 175 21.85 -10.43 3.51
N VAL A 176 20.76 -10.73 4.20
CA VAL A 176 20.08 -9.81 5.13
C VAL A 176 20.84 -9.67 6.44
N ALA A 177 21.76 -10.59 6.75
CA ALA A 177 22.57 -10.56 7.97
C ALA A 177 23.52 -9.34 8.02
N LEU A 178 23.94 -8.81 6.87
CA LEU A 178 24.82 -7.63 6.77
C LEU A 178 24.21 -6.36 7.39
N LYS A 179 22.88 -6.34 7.57
CA LYS A 179 22.14 -5.23 8.17
C LYS A 179 21.69 -5.51 9.60
N GLY A 180 21.97 -6.71 10.11
CA GLY A 180 21.57 -7.14 11.44
C GLY A 180 22.60 -6.79 12.50
N GLU A 181 22.22 -7.00 13.77
CA GLU A 181 23.14 -6.91 14.90
C GLU A 181 23.40 -8.30 15.49
N ALA A 182 24.67 -8.69 15.55
CA ALA A 182 25.07 -9.99 16.06
C ALA A 182 25.49 -9.94 17.54
N THR A 183 25.09 -10.96 18.30
CA THR A 183 25.49 -11.19 19.69
C THR A 183 25.76 -12.68 19.94
N GLN A 184 26.45 -13.01 21.03
CA GLN A 184 26.83 -14.40 21.34
C GLN A 184 26.94 -14.63 22.85
N SER A 185 26.93 -15.89 23.27
CA SER A 185 26.90 -16.31 24.68
C SER A 185 28.05 -15.78 25.53
N SER A 186 29.23 -15.60 24.94
CA SER A 186 30.41 -14.98 25.55
C SER A 186 31.42 -14.61 24.47
N THR A 187 32.43 -13.80 24.77
CA THR A 187 33.43 -13.38 23.77
C THR A 187 34.85 -13.69 24.23
N LEU A 188 35.60 -14.39 23.38
CA LEU A 188 37.04 -14.59 23.60
C LEU A 188 37.84 -13.47 22.94
N SER A 189 38.49 -12.64 23.78
CA SER A 189 39.39 -11.58 23.32
C SER A 189 38.73 -10.66 22.29
N PHE A 190 39.33 -10.46 21.12
CA PHE A 190 38.84 -9.60 20.04
C PHE A 190 37.78 -10.24 19.14
N ALA A 191 37.35 -11.48 19.39
CA ALA A 191 36.52 -12.26 18.46
C ALA A 191 35.01 -12.03 18.67
N THR A 192 34.57 -10.78 18.52
CA THR A 192 33.17 -10.35 18.71
C THR A 192 32.21 -11.02 17.75
N ALA A 193 30.93 -11.11 18.14
CA ALA A 193 29.87 -11.74 17.33
C ALA A 193 29.67 -11.10 15.95
N SER A 194 29.85 -9.78 15.84
CA SER A 194 29.71 -9.00 14.60
C SER A 194 30.63 -9.44 13.47
N LYS A 195 31.74 -10.11 13.79
CA LYS A 195 32.69 -10.62 12.78
C LYS A 195 32.08 -11.69 11.89
N ALA A 196 31.07 -12.41 12.38
CA ALA A 196 30.39 -13.42 11.57
C ALA A 196 29.39 -12.82 10.56
N ILE A 197 29.19 -11.50 10.50
CA ILE A 197 28.26 -10.85 9.54
C ILE A 197 28.91 -9.63 8.87
N ASP A 198 30.23 -9.59 8.81
CA ASP A 198 30.98 -8.45 8.28
C ASP A 198 31.17 -8.52 6.75
N GLY A 199 30.66 -9.59 6.11
CA GLY A 199 30.76 -9.83 4.68
C GLY A 199 32.07 -10.49 4.26
N ARG A 200 32.90 -10.99 5.18
CA ARG A 200 34.24 -11.52 4.89
C ARG A 200 34.38 -12.98 5.34
N ARG A 201 34.38 -13.88 4.37
CA ARG A 201 34.63 -15.32 4.57
C ARG A 201 36.08 -15.71 4.94
N ASN A 202 36.90 -14.80 5.48
CA ASN A 202 38.28 -15.16 5.85
C ASN A 202 38.24 -16.12 7.04
N SER A 203 38.63 -17.36 6.80
CA SER A 203 38.51 -18.44 7.76
C SER A 203 39.68 -18.58 8.73
N TYR A 204 40.71 -17.73 8.64
CA TYR A 204 41.83 -17.72 9.57
C TYR A 204 41.48 -16.91 10.83
N TYR A 205 41.31 -17.58 11.97
CA TYR A 205 40.97 -16.92 13.24
C TYR A 205 41.98 -15.82 13.63
N THR A 206 43.27 -16.08 13.42
CA THR A 206 44.36 -15.13 13.70
C THR A 206 44.31 -13.86 12.85
N SER A 207 43.62 -13.90 11.70
CA SER A 207 43.36 -12.71 10.89
C SER A 207 42.27 -11.81 11.48
N GLY A 208 41.58 -12.26 12.52
CA GLY A 208 40.63 -11.45 13.27
C GLY A 208 39.27 -11.30 12.62
N PHE A 209 38.87 -12.19 11.71
CA PHE A 209 37.58 -12.14 11.00
C PHE A 209 36.56 -13.18 11.46
N CYS A 210 36.89 -14.03 12.43
CA CYS A 210 35.93 -14.99 12.99
C CYS A 210 35.42 -14.53 14.36
N SER A 211 34.15 -14.83 14.65
CA SER A 211 33.61 -14.77 16.01
C SER A 211 34.07 -15.99 16.81
N HIS A 212 34.19 -15.85 18.13
CA HIS A 212 34.59 -16.95 19.00
C HIS A 212 34.06 -16.75 20.43
N THR A 213 33.38 -17.76 20.96
CA THR A 213 32.94 -17.78 22.36
C THR A 213 34.10 -18.12 23.29
N LEU A 214 33.94 -17.97 24.61
CA LEU A 214 34.88 -18.60 25.54
C LEU A 214 34.95 -20.12 25.32
N GLU A 215 36.05 -20.72 25.74
CA GLU A 215 36.22 -22.17 25.63
C GLU A 215 35.45 -22.90 26.74
N ASN A 216 35.09 -24.15 26.47
CA ASN A 216 34.45 -25.08 27.40
C ASN A 216 33.11 -24.61 28.00
N GLN A 217 32.28 -23.94 27.19
CA GLN A 217 30.93 -23.54 27.61
C GLN A 217 29.92 -24.70 27.52
N THR A 218 28.84 -24.59 28.29
CA THR A 218 27.62 -25.36 28.07
C THR A 218 26.73 -24.60 27.10
N ASP A 219 26.26 -25.27 26.05
CA ASP A 219 25.34 -24.74 25.04
C ASP A 219 25.73 -23.36 24.46
N PRO A 220 26.98 -23.14 23.99
CA PRO A 220 27.38 -21.86 23.40
C PRO A 220 26.55 -21.54 22.17
N TRP A 221 26.19 -20.27 22.02
CA TRP A 221 25.31 -19.81 20.96
C TRP A 221 25.75 -18.46 20.39
N TRP A 222 25.41 -18.24 19.13
CA TRP A 222 25.52 -16.98 18.41
C TRP A 222 24.17 -16.65 17.79
N ARG A 223 23.80 -15.37 17.72
CA ARG A 223 22.55 -14.91 17.13
C ARG A 223 22.76 -13.63 16.35
N VAL A 224 22.08 -13.50 15.21
CA VAL A 224 21.84 -12.21 14.55
C VAL A 224 20.39 -11.79 14.73
N ASP A 225 20.19 -10.55 15.16
CA ASP A 225 18.92 -9.84 15.15
C ASP A 225 18.79 -9.09 13.81
N LEU A 226 17.86 -9.52 12.97
CA LEU A 226 17.60 -8.89 11.68
C LEU A 226 16.74 -7.62 11.89
N PRO A 227 16.83 -6.63 10.99
CA PRO A 227 16.12 -5.36 11.16
C PRO A 227 14.58 -5.51 11.17
N ASN A 228 14.05 -6.59 10.60
CA ASN A 228 12.63 -6.94 10.53
C ASN A 228 12.48 -8.46 10.53
N THR A 229 11.26 -8.97 10.46
CA THR A 229 10.99 -10.39 10.20
C THR A 229 11.27 -10.73 8.73
N PHE A 230 11.92 -11.86 8.46
CA PHE A 230 12.23 -12.34 7.11
C PHE A 230 11.70 -13.76 6.89
N ILE A 231 11.29 -14.06 5.65
CA ILE A 231 11.18 -15.43 5.14
C ILE A 231 12.58 -15.86 4.69
N ILE A 232 13.26 -16.61 5.54
CA ILE A 232 14.63 -17.06 5.35
C ILE A 232 14.60 -18.38 4.59
N THR A 233 15.30 -18.43 3.45
CA THR A 233 15.34 -19.59 2.54
C THR A 233 16.60 -20.44 2.74
N SER A 234 17.72 -19.79 3.07
CA SER A 234 18.96 -20.50 3.36
C SER A 234 19.87 -19.70 4.27
N VAL A 235 20.73 -20.43 4.98
CA VAL A 235 21.79 -19.88 5.81
C VAL A 235 23.11 -20.49 5.36
N LYS A 236 24.07 -19.67 4.97
CA LYS A 236 25.43 -20.14 4.67
C LYS A 236 26.32 -19.91 5.87
N VAL A 237 27.08 -20.94 6.23
CA VAL A 237 28.00 -20.89 7.37
C VAL A 237 29.41 -21.19 6.88
N THR A 238 30.34 -20.28 7.16
CA THR A 238 31.77 -20.46 6.90
C THR A 238 32.47 -20.88 8.18
N ASN A 239 33.06 -22.08 8.15
CA ASN A 239 33.77 -22.65 9.28
C ASN A 239 35.22 -22.13 9.37
N ARG A 240 35.81 -22.24 10.55
CA ARG A 240 37.22 -21.94 10.81
C ARG A 240 38.15 -22.80 9.95
N GLY A 241 39.24 -22.21 9.47
CA GLY A 241 40.16 -22.81 8.49
C GLY A 241 41.54 -23.15 9.00
N ASP A 242 42.04 -22.47 10.03
CA ASP A 242 43.39 -22.65 10.56
C ASP A 242 43.53 -23.83 11.53
N CYS A 243 42.47 -24.19 12.24
CA CYS A 243 42.38 -25.40 13.06
C CYS A 243 40.92 -25.69 13.44
N CYS A 244 40.71 -26.80 14.14
CA CYS A 244 39.60 -26.94 15.07
C CYS A 244 38.20 -26.89 14.43
N ALA A 245 38.11 -27.22 13.14
CA ALA A 245 36.88 -27.15 12.35
C ALA A 245 35.80 -28.10 12.89
N GLU A 246 36.21 -29.21 13.50
CA GLU A 246 35.34 -30.21 14.13
C GLU A 246 34.55 -29.66 15.33
N ARG A 247 34.95 -28.51 15.90
CA ARG A 247 34.21 -27.90 17.02
C ARG A 247 32.77 -27.51 16.66
N LEU A 248 32.51 -27.23 15.38
CA LEU A 248 31.17 -26.87 14.87
C LEU A 248 30.29 -28.10 14.59
N ASP A 249 30.84 -29.32 14.65
CA ASP A 249 30.11 -30.54 14.38
C ASP A 249 28.99 -30.74 15.45
N GLY A 250 27.76 -30.92 14.97
CA GLY A 250 26.57 -31.05 15.81
C GLY A 250 25.90 -29.73 16.19
N ALA A 251 26.33 -28.59 15.63
CA ALA A 251 25.63 -27.32 15.82
C ALA A 251 24.23 -27.34 15.16
N GLU A 252 23.33 -26.48 15.61
CA GLU A 252 21.98 -26.33 15.08
C GLU A 252 21.72 -24.87 14.68
N ILE A 253 21.11 -24.69 13.51
CA ILE A 253 20.59 -23.41 13.04
C ILE A 253 19.13 -23.33 13.45
N ARG A 254 18.72 -22.27 14.14
CA ARG A 254 17.34 -22.06 14.61
C ARG A 254 16.83 -20.70 14.17
N ILE A 255 15.58 -20.63 13.74
CA ILE A 255 15.00 -19.43 13.14
C ILE A 255 13.61 -19.19 13.72
N GLY A 256 13.33 -17.97 14.15
CA GLY A 256 12.00 -17.58 14.62
C GLY A 256 11.93 -16.16 15.17
N ASN A 257 10.83 -15.87 15.84
CA ASN A 257 10.50 -14.53 16.36
C ASN A 257 10.56 -14.44 17.90
N SER A 258 10.85 -15.54 18.61
CA SER A 258 10.96 -15.54 20.07
C SER A 258 12.40 -15.28 20.53
N LEU A 259 12.55 -14.55 21.62
CA LEU A 259 13.81 -14.38 22.35
C LEU A 259 13.90 -15.28 23.60
N GLU A 260 12.90 -16.11 23.86
CA GLU A 260 12.95 -17.09 24.95
C GLU A 260 14.18 -17.99 24.81
N ASN A 261 14.91 -18.20 25.92
CA ASN A 261 16.21 -18.87 25.91
C ASN A 261 17.17 -18.29 24.85
N ASN A 262 17.24 -16.96 24.75
CA ASN A 262 18.01 -16.24 23.74
C ASN A 262 17.63 -16.56 22.28
N GLY A 263 16.45 -17.11 22.02
CA GLY A 263 16.02 -17.58 20.71
C GLY A 263 16.47 -19.01 20.37
N ASN A 264 17.14 -19.70 21.30
CA ASN A 264 17.56 -21.09 21.11
C ASN A 264 16.39 -22.08 21.19
N ASN A 265 15.21 -21.63 21.64
CA ASN A 265 13.98 -22.43 21.61
C ASN A 265 13.22 -22.29 20.27
N ASN A 266 13.64 -21.38 19.37
CA ASN A 266 13.00 -21.26 18.06
C ASN A 266 13.11 -22.58 17.26
N PRO A 267 12.18 -22.83 16.33
CA PRO A 267 12.22 -24.05 15.51
C PRO A 267 13.57 -24.23 14.80
N ARG A 268 13.99 -25.47 14.64
CA ARG A 268 15.27 -25.81 14.01
C ARG A 268 15.13 -25.73 12.49
N CYS A 269 16.00 -24.95 11.87
CA CYS A 269 16.18 -24.85 10.42
C CYS A 269 17.01 -26.02 9.90
N ALA A 270 18.19 -26.27 10.48
CA ALA A 270 19.05 -27.36 10.03
C ALA A 270 20.03 -27.78 11.14
N SER A 271 20.53 -29.01 11.04
CA SER A 271 21.66 -29.48 11.84
C SER A 271 22.96 -29.44 11.02
N ILE A 272 24.00 -28.84 11.59
CA ILE A 272 25.34 -28.78 11.02
C ILE A 272 26.06 -30.08 11.37
N PHE A 273 26.01 -31.05 10.45
CA PHE A 273 26.71 -32.32 10.64
C PHE A 273 28.24 -32.14 10.59
N LYS A 274 28.74 -31.54 9.51
CA LYS A 274 30.17 -31.29 9.32
C LYS A 274 30.41 -30.21 8.28
N ILE A 275 31.30 -29.26 8.56
CA ILE A 275 31.84 -28.32 7.57
C ILE A 275 33.36 -28.44 7.62
N ARG A 276 33.99 -28.78 6.50
CA ARG A 276 35.47 -28.89 6.44
C ARG A 276 36.13 -27.54 6.74
N ALA A 277 37.38 -27.61 7.22
CA ALA A 277 38.17 -26.43 7.54
C ALA A 277 38.14 -25.38 6.42
N GLY A 278 37.73 -24.16 6.78
CA GLY A 278 37.70 -22.99 5.92
C GLY A 278 36.68 -23.03 4.78
N LYS A 279 35.77 -24.00 4.79
CA LYS A 279 34.71 -24.12 3.79
C LYS A 279 33.44 -23.43 4.25
N THR A 280 32.67 -23.00 3.26
CA THR A 280 31.31 -22.50 3.42
C THR A 280 30.33 -23.58 3.00
N TYR A 281 29.33 -23.85 3.81
CA TYR A 281 28.24 -24.75 3.45
C TYR A 281 26.91 -23.99 3.50
N THR A 282 26.02 -24.30 2.55
CA THR A 282 24.68 -23.72 2.49
C THR A 282 23.70 -24.69 3.13
N TYR A 283 23.03 -24.25 4.18
CA TYR A 283 21.94 -24.97 4.81
C TYR A 283 20.62 -24.42 4.30
N TYR A 284 19.82 -25.30 3.72
CA TYR A 284 18.42 -25.03 3.43
C TYR A 284 17.61 -25.47 4.65
N CYS A 285 16.63 -24.66 5.05
CA CYS A 285 15.83 -25.02 6.22
C CYS A 285 14.94 -26.23 5.94
N ASP A 286 14.71 -27.04 6.98
CA ASP A 286 13.77 -28.15 6.98
C ASP A 286 12.38 -27.59 6.58
N GLY A 287 11.89 -27.98 5.39
CA GLY A 287 10.65 -27.43 4.80
C GLY A 287 10.84 -26.35 3.74
N GLY A 288 12.07 -25.95 3.41
CA GLY A 288 12.39 -25.04 2.29
C GLY A 288 12.58 -23.57 2.69
N SER A 289 11.80 -23.06 3.65
CA SER A 289 12.00 -21.73 4.23
C SER A 289 11.41 -21.63 5.64
N MET A 290 11.84 -20.61 6.39
CA MET A 290 11.34 -20.32 7.73
C MET A 290 11.16 -18.83 7.93
N GLU A 291 10.04 -18.44 8.56
CA GLU A 291 9.83 -17.07 9.00
C GLU A 291 10.57 -16.82 10.33
N GLY A 292 11.36 -15.75 10.39
CA GLY A 292 12.01 -15.33 11.62
C GLY A 292 12.74 -14.01 11.52
N ARG A 293 12.76 -13.27 12.63
CA ARG A 293 13.62 -12.12 12.87
C ARG A 293 14.98 -12.52 13.45
N PHE A 294 15.02 -13.60 14.23
CA PHE A 294 16.22 -14.09 14.89
C PHE A 294 16.74 -15.34 14.21
N VAL A 295 18.04 -15.33 13.88
CA VAL A 295 18.76 -16.52 13.40
C VAL A 295 19.84 -16.88 14.41
N ASN A 296 19.70 -18.04 15.02
CA ASN A 296 20.59 -18.58 16.04
C ASN A 296 21.43 -19.73 15.47
N VAL A 297 22.69 -19.81 15.89
CA VAL A 297 23.53 -20.99 15.76
C VAL A 297 23.94 -21.42 17.16
N ILE A 298 23.54 -22.62 17.59
CA ILE A 298 23.80 -23.17 18.94
C ILE A 298 24.53 -24.50 18.82
N ILE A 299 25.49 -24.79 19.71
CA ILE A 299 26.08 -26.13 19.84
C ILE A 299 25.61 -26.75 21.15
N PRO A 300 24.63 -27.67 21.13
CA PRO A 300 24.18 -28.34 22.33
C PRO A 300 25.28 -29.19 22.98
N GLY A 301 25.32 -29.22 24.31
CA GLY A 301 26.19 -30.04 25.13
C GLY A 301 27.22 -29.25 25.96
N ASN A 302 27.98 -30.00 26.75
CA ASN A 302 29.03 -29.45 27.64
C ASN A 302 30.39 -29.40 26.94
N MET A 303 31.26 -28.52 27.45
CA MET A 303 32.64 -28.33 26.96
C MET A 303 32.70 -28.01 25.46
N LYS A 304 31.77 -27.18 24.99
CA LYS A 304 31.66 -26.74 23.60
C LYS A 304 32.28 -25.35 23.43
N THR A 305 32.68 -25.06 22.20
CA THR A 305 33.22 -23.75 21.79
C THR A 305 32.70 -23.43 20.40
N LEU A 306 32.04 -22.29 20.24
CA LEU A 306 31.47 -21.88 18.96
C LEU A 306 32.39 -20.88 18.26
N THR A 307 32.71 -21.14 17.00
CA THR A 307 33.46 -20.24 16.12
C THR A 307 32.76 -20.16 14.78
N LEU A 308 32.46 -18.95 14.31
CA LEU A 308 31.82 -18.71 13.02
C LEU A 308 32.62 -17.64 12.29
N CYS A 309 33.10 -17.94 11.08
CA CYS A 309 33.87 -16.99 10.29
C CYS A 309 33.00 -16.18 9.33
N GLU A 310 31.82 -16.67 8.98
CA GLU A 310 30.78 -15.89 8.29
C GLU A 310 29.45 -16.64 8.41
N VAL A 311 28.36 -15.92 8.61
CA VAL A 311 26.98 -16.41 8.58
C VAL A 311 26.19 -15.49 7.65
N GLU A 312 25.84 -16.02 6.49
CA GLU A 312 25.04 -15.30 5.51
C GLU A 312 23.61 -15.80 5.57
N VAL A 313 22.68 -14.89 5.85
CA VAL A 313 21.26 -15.21 5.94
C VAL A 313 20.60 -14.71 4.67
N TYR A 314 20.05 -15.63 3.90
CA TYR A 314 19.35 -15.32 2.65
C TYR A 314 17.85 -15.39 2.93
N GLY A 315 17.19 -14.24 3.00
CA GLY A 315 15.75 -14.15 3.18
C GLY A 315 15.12 -12.93 2.50
N ALA A 316 13.86 -13.05 2.12
CA ALA A 316 13.05 -11.90 1.69
C ALA A 316 12.31 -11.35 2.93
N PRO A 317 12.04 -10.04 3.04
CA PRO A 317 11.21 -9.52 4.13
C PRO A 317 9.91 -10.31 4.23
N ALA A 318 9.59 -10.82 5.43
CA ALA A 318 8.27 -11.33 5.73
C ALA A 318 7.40 -10.08 5.76
N VAL A 319 6.61 -9.88 4.70
CA VAL A 319 5.81 -8.67 4.53
C VAL A 319 4.97 -8.47 5.78
N GLU A 320 5.32 -7.49 6.62
CA GLU A 320 4.31 -6.88 7.47
C GLU A 320 3.37 -6.15 6.50
N PRO A 321 2.07 -6.46 6.48
CA PRO A 321 1.16 -5.70 5.65
C PRO A 321 1.26 -4.25 6.11
N LEU A 322 1.73 -3.36 5.23
CA LEU A 322 1.61 -1.93 5.45
C LEU A 322 0.14 -1.68 5.79
N GLN A 323 -0.10 -1.02 6.92
CA GLN A 323 -1.47 -0.75 7.34
C GLN A 323 -2.11 0.20 6.34
N ASP A 324 -3.36 -0.06 5.96
CA ASP A 324 -4.16 0.93 5.24
C ASP A 324 -4.41 2.12 6.18
N VAL A 325 -3.61 3.17 6.03
CA VAL A 325 -3.69 4.38 6.87
C VAL A 325 -4.88 5.25 6.47
N ALA A 326 -5.48 5.05 5.30
CA ALA A 326 -6.65 5.80 4.83
C ALA A 326 -7.97 5.29 5.44
N PHE A 327 -8.00 4.07 5.98
CA PHE A 327 -9.22 3.48 6.55
C PHE A 327 -9.89 4.41 7.57
N GLY A 328 -11.17 4.73 7.29
CA GLY A 328 -12.02 5.55 8.14
C GLY A 328 -11.57 7.00 8.30
N LYS A 329 -10.60 7.48 7.50
CA LYS A 329 -10.07 8.84 7.61
C LYS A 329 -11.00 9.87 6.98
N PRO A 330 -10.89 11.16 7.35
CA PRO A 330 -11.70 12.21 6.74
C PRO A 330 -11.46 12.33 5.24
N THR A 331 -12.53 12.38 4.46
CA THR A 331 -12.49 12.51 3.01
C THR A 331 -13.28 13.70 2.52
N HIS A 332 -12.92 14.20 1.33
CA HIS A 332 -13.60 15.29 0.66
C HIS A 332 -13.68 15.03 -0.84
N GLN A 333 -14.77 15.45 -1.46
CA GLN A 333 -14.95 15.47 -2.91
C GLN A 333 -15.79 16.69 -3.31
N CYS A 334 -15.66 17.16 -4.54
CA CYS A 334 -16.44 18.31 -5.01
C CYS A 334 -17.95 17.98 -5.07
N CYS A 335 -18.84 18.95 -4.80
CA CYS A 335 -20.28 18.77 -4.99
C CYS A 335 -20.65 18.89 -6.48
N GLY A 336 -20.81 17.74 -7.14
CA GLY A 336 -21.35 17.64 -8.50
C GLY A 336 -22.86 17.38 -8.56
N LEU A 337 -23.44 17.37 -9.77
CA LEU A 337 -24.88 17.14 -10.03
C LEU A 337 -25.41 15.80 -9.48
N PHE A 338 -24.54 14.78 -9.38
CA PHE A 338 -24.82 13.48 -8.80
C PHE A 338 -23.63 13.04 -7.94
N SER A 339 -23.77 13.14 -6.61
CA SER A 339 -22.70 12.75 -5.68
C SER A 339 -23.13 11.71 -4.67
N VAL A 340 -22.24 10.75 -4.39
CA VAL A 340 -22.37 9.72 -3.34
C VAL A 340 -21.19 9.89 -2.40
N SER A 341 -21.41 9.77 -1.07
CA SER A 341 -20.45 10.16 -0.02
C SER A 341 -18.97 9.83 -0.34
N ALA A 342 -18.08 10.81 -0.15
CA ALA A 342 -16.65 10.64 -0.33
C ALA A 342 -16.06 9.57 0.61
N SER A 343 -16.64 9.38 1.79
CA SER A 343 -16.17 8.44 2.82
C SER A 343 -16.29 6.98 2.40
N ASN A 344 -17.16 6.68 1.44
CA ASN A 344 -17.37 5.34 0.93
C ASN A 344 -16.07 4.72 0.37
N ALA A 345 -15.24 5.55 -0.27
CA ALA A 345 -13.97 5.11 -0.83
C ALA A 345 -12.95 4.61 0.22
N VAL A 346 -13.05 5.02 1.48
CA VAL A 346 -12.14 4.59 2.57
C VAL A 346 -12.84 3.74 3.64
N SER A 347 -13.95 3.09 3.26
CA SER A 347 -14.78 2.31 4.18
C SER A 347 -14.25 0.90 4.49
N GLY A 348 -13.18 0.47 3.82
CA GLY A 348 -12.60 -0.88 3.92
C GLY A 348 -13.43 -1.99 3.24
N ARG A 349 -14.56 -1.66 2.60
CA ARG A 349 -15.32 -2.60 1.77
C ARG A 349 -14.71 -2.68 0.38
N ARG A 350 -14.34 -3.88 -0.07
CA ARG A 350 -13.70 -4.11 -1.37
C ARG A 350 -14.69 -4.68 -2.37
N GLY A 351 -14.64 -4.19 -3.61
CA GLY A 351 -15.42 -4.71 -4.74
C GLY A 351 -15.96 -3.61 -5.64
N GLY A 352 -16.03 -3.86 -6.95
CA GLY A 352 -16.51 -2.87 -7.93
C GLY A 352 -18.03 -2.82 -8.11
N ILE A 353 -18.81 -3.51 -7.28
CA ILE A 353 -20.27 -3.57 -7.41
C ILE A 353 -20.86 -2.24 -6.95
N TYR A 354 -21.12 -1.33 -7.89
CA TYR A 354 -21.63 0.01 -7.59
C TYR A 354 -22.97 -0.02 -6.83
N SER A 355 -23.84 -0.98 -7.13
CA SER A 355 -25.17 -1.13 -6.50
C SER A 355 -25.11 -1.51 -5.02
N ALA A 356 -23.97 -1.97 -4.51
CA ALA A 356 -23.80 -2.28 -3.08
C ALA A 356 -23.62 -1.01 -2.21
N GLY A 357 -23.57 0.18 -2.84
CA GLY A 357 -23.67 1.46 -2.14
C GLY A 357 -22.41 1.91 -1.41
N HIS A 358 -21.27 1.24 -1.61
CA HIS A 358 -19.98 1.55 -0.97
C HIS A 358 -18.98 2.26 -1.90
N CYS A 359 -19.41 2.75 -3.06
CA CYS A 359 -18.58 3.60 -3.92
C CYS A 359 -18.85 5.09 -3.65
N SER A 360 -17.81 5.91 -3.68
CA SER A 360 -17.93 7.36 -3.83
C SER A 360 -18.18 7.71 -5.28
N LYS A 361 -18.86 8.83 -5.53
CA LYS A 361 -19.12 9.31 -6.89
C LYS A 361 -19.23 10.83 -6.89
N VAL A 362 -18.67 11.46 -7.92
CA VAL A 362 -18.88 12.86 -8.25
C VAL A 362 -18.88 13.04 -9.77
N PHE A 363 -19.84 13.81 -10.30
CA PHE A 363 -19.87 14.27 -11.69
C PHE A 363 -19.76 15.79 -11.74
N SER A 364 -18.64 16.31 -12.25
CA SER A 364 -18.36 17.75 -12.35
C SER A 364 -17.34 18.03 -13.44
N ILE A 365 -17.08 19.31 -13.70
CA ILE A 365 -15.90 19.72 -14.49
C ILE A 365 -14.66 19.49 -13.60
N ASN A 366 -13.69 18.73 -14.09
CA ASN A 366 -12.47 18.34 -13.40
C ASN A 366 -12.73 17.65 -12.04
N PRO A 367 -13.44 16.50 -11.98
CA PRO A 367 -13.84 15.90 -10.71
C PRO A 367 -12.64 15.51 -9.84
N GLN A 368 -12.75 15.75 -8.53
CA GLN A 368 -11.69 15.47 -7.55
C GLN A 368 -12.21 14.83 -6.27
N TRP A 369 -11.38 13.98 -5.68
CA TRP A 369 -11.55 13.33 -4.39
C TRP A 369 -10.23 13.38 -3.59
N ARG A 370 -10.29 13.47 -2.26
CA ARG A 370 -9.12 13.44 -1.38
C ARG A 370 -9.40 12.79 -0.03
N VAL A 371 -8.35 12.26 0.60
CA VAL A 371 -8.32 11.82 2.01
C VAL A 371 -7.25 12.59 2.79
N ASP A 372 -7.57 12.96 4.04
CA ASP A 372 -6.65 13.52 5.03
C ASP A 372 -6.18 12.41 5.98
N LEU A 373 -4.89 12.05 5.91
CA LEU A 373 -4.31 10.99 6.74
C LEU A 373 -4.11 11.41 8.20
N LEU A 374 -4.43 12.64 8.57
CA LEU A 374 -4.28 13.28 9.90
C LEU A 374 -2.83 13.52 10.35
N ALA A 375 -1.87 12.81 9.78
CA ALA A 375 -0.44 13.00 9.99
C ALA A 375 0.32 12.90 8.67
N GLU A 376 1.58 13.28 8.69
CA GLU A 376 2.48 13.11 7.56
C GLU A 376 3.03 11.67 7.53
N HIS A 377 2.87 11.02 6.38
CA HIS A 377 3.27 9.63 6.18
C HIS A 377 4.25 9.50 5.02
N ASN A 378 5.09 8.47 5.07
CA ASN A 378 5.85 7.98 3.94
C ASN A 378 4.98 6.98 3.19
N VAL A 379 4.27 7.46 2.16
CA VAL A 379 3.31 6.68 1.38
C VAL A 379 4.07 5.79 0.40
N SER A 380 4.05 4.49 0.68
CA SER A 380 4.70 3.47 -0.14
C SER A 380 3.85 3.10 -1.34
N ALA A 381 2.53 2.93 -1.16
CA ALA A 381 1.63 2.58 -2.26
C ALA A 381 0.22 3.11 -2.06
N VAL A 382 -0.51 3.25 -3.15
CA VAL A 382 -1.94 3.59 -3.17
C VAL A 382 -2.67 2.60 -4.07
N THR A 383 -3.69 1.92 -3.52
CA THR A 383 -4.59 1.07 -4.30
C THR A 383 -5.92 1.79 -4.53
N ILE A 384 -6.35 1.83 -5.79
CA ILE A 384 -7.65 2.38 -6.22
C ILE A 384 -8.51 1.23 -6.75
N THR A 385 -9.63 0.97 -6.09
CA THR A 385 -10.67 0.07 -6.61
C THR A 385 -11.68 0.85 -7.44
N ASN A 386 -11.78 0.48 -8.71
CA ASN A 386 -12.75 0.99 -9.66
C ASN A 386 -14.11 0.29 -9.51
N ARG A 387 -15.12 0.82 -10.19
CA ARG A 387 -16.36 0.08 -10.44
C ARG A 387 -16.11 -1.03 -11.47
N GLY A 388 -16.82 -2.15 -11.30
CA GLY A 388 -16.69 -3.37 -12.12
C GLY A 388 -17.85 -3.59 -13.08
N ASP A 389 -18.65 -2.56 -13.34
CA ASP A 389 -19.78 -2.62 -14.27
C ASP A 389 -19.45 -1.91 -15.60
N SER A 390 -20.46 -1.74 -16.47
CA SER A 390 -20.32 -1.17 -17.82
C SER A 390 -19.78 0.27 -17.88
N LEU A 391 -19.61 0.96 -16.74
CA LEU A 391 -19.08 2.31 -16.66
C LEU A 391 -17.66 2.37 -16.06
N SER A 392 -16.95 1.23 -16.01
CA SER A 392 -15.57 1.13 -15.49
C SER A 392 -14.58 2.05 -16.23
N SER A 393 -14.80 2.39 -17.50
CA SER A 393 -13.94 3.30 -18.27
C SER A 393 -14.03 4.77 -17.86
N GLN A 394 -15.00 5.17 -17.02
CA GLN A 394 -15.14 6.56 -16.59
C GLN A 394 -13.94 7.09 -15.80
N ILE A 395 -13.17 6.19 -15.17
CA ILE A 395 -11.98 6.55 -14.38
C ILE A 395 -10.75 6.87 -15.23
N GLU A 396 -10.76 6.57 -16.54
CA GLU A 396 -9.61 6.78 -17.42
C GLU A 396 -9.20 8.27 -17.48
N GLY A 397 -7.89 8.50 -17.31
CA GLY A 397 -7.28 9.81 -17.17
C GLY A 397 -7.28 10.34 -15.72
N ALA A 398 -7.61 9.52 -14.74
CA ALA A 398 -7.44 9.88 -13.32
C ALA A 398 -5.97 9.90 -12.93
N GLU A 399 -5.59 10.89 -12.12
CA GLU A 399 -4.24 11.09 -11.62
C GLU A 399 -4.24 11.07 -10.09
N ILE A 400 -3.21 10.44 -9.52
CA ILE A 400 -3.02 10.26 -8.08
C ILE A 400 -1.90 11.18 -7.61
N TRP A 401 -2.17 11.99 -6.59
CA TRP A 401 -1.26 13.01 -6.07
C TRP A 401 -1.08 12.89 -4.56
N ILE A 402 0.16 13.02 -4.09
CA ILE A 402 0.54 12.92 -2.67
C ILE A 402 1.26 14.19 -2.25
N GLY A 403 0.92 14.73 -1.08
CA GLY A 403 1.67 15.83 -0.50
C GLY A 403 1.00 16.45 0.72
N ASN A 404 1.52 17.60 1.14
CA ASN A 404 1.06 18.31 2.34
C ASN A 404 0.13 19.49 2.03
N SER A 405 -0.04 19.85 0.76
CA SER A 405 -0.97 20.90 0.35
C SER A 405 -2.39 20.34 0.19
N GLN A 406 -3.37 21.08 0.70
CA GLN A 406 -4.80 20.82 0.46
C GLN A 406 -5.21 21.15 -0.98
N TYR A 407 -4.38 21.91 -1.72
CA TYR A 407 -4.63 22.37 -3.10
C TYR A 407 -3.74 21.68 -4.15
N LYS A 408 -3.98 21.94 -5.44
CA LYS A 408 -3.36 21.22 -6.57
C LYS A 408 -1.83 21.45 -6.71
N THR A 409 -1.21 22.33 -5.91
CA THR A 409 0.25 22.57 -5.90
C THR A 409 0.77 22.83 -4.47
N PRO A 410 1.98 22.35 -4.08
CA PRO A 410 2.92 21.45 -4.76
C PRO A 410 2.79 20.02 -4.20
N ASN A 411 1.89 19.21 -4.77
CA ASN A 411 1.84 17.77 -4.49
C ASN A 411 2.56 17.02 -5.61
N THR A 412 3.16 15.88 -5.28
CA THR A 412 3.88 15.02 -6.22
C THR A 412 2.93 13.99 -6.83
N ARG A 413 3.02 13.78 -8.14
CA ARG A 413 2.21 12.77 -8.84
C ARG A 413 2.76 11.38 -8.53
N CYS A 414 1.93 10.49 -7.98
CA CYS A 414 2.28 9.08 -7.77
C CYS A 414 2.02 8.24 -9.04
N GLY A 415 0.93 8.50 -9.75
CA GLY A 415 0.61 7.74 -10.97
C GLY A 415 -0.66 8.21 -11.66
N ASP A 416 -1.00 7.55 -12.76
CA ASP A 416 -2.21 7.79 -13.54
C ASP A 416 -2.86 6.52 -14.08
N ILE A 417 -4.17 6.61 -14.29
CA ILE A 417 -5.01 5.52 -14.77
C ILE A 417 -5.23 5.71 -16.27
N SER A 418 -4.60 4.84 -17.07
CA SER A 418 -4.68 4.87 -18.54
C SER A 418 -5.39 3.65 -19.15
N SER A 419 -5.90 2.73 -18.33
CA SER A 419 -6.56 1.50 -18.77
C SER A 419 -7.80 1.22 -17.93
N THR A 420 -8.71 0.36 -18.40
CA THR A 420 -9.82 -0.19 -17.60
C THR A 420 -9.39 -1.44 -16.85
N SER A 421 -9.31 -1.34 -15.53
CA SER A 421 -9.12 -2.46 -14.62
C SER A 421 -9.99 -2.26 -13.38
N LEU A 422 -10.31 -3.35 -12.70
CA LEU A 422 -11.10 -3.31 -11.47
C LEU A 422 -10.32 -2.66 -10.31
N SER A 423 -9.00 -2.81 -10.30
CA SER A 423 -8.12 -2.25 -9.27
C SER A 423 -6.80 -1.81 -9.89
N TYR A 424 -6.22 -0.75 -9.35
CA TYR A 424 -4.92 -0.22 -9.72
C TYR A 424 -4.11 -0.03 -8.45
N THR A 425 -2.89 -0.54 -8.41
CA THR A 425 -1.96 -0.28 -7.30
C THR A 425 -0.77 0.49 -7.84
N PHE A 426 -0.55 1.67 -7.28
CA PHE A 426 0.55 2.56 -7.63
C PHE A 426 1.63 2.46 -6.58
N ASP A 427 2.86 2.14 -7.01
CA ASP A 427 4.05 2.29 -6.18
C ASP A 427 4.42 3.79 -6.13
N CYS A 428 4.30 4.37 -4.95
CA CYS A 428 4.57 5.77 -4.70
C CYS A 428 5.97 5.99 -4.11
N GLY A 429 6.80 4.95 -3.98
CA GLY A 429 8.23 5.08 -3.64
C GLY A 429 8.51 5.74 -2.28
N GLY A 430 7.56 5.71 -1.35
CA GLY A 430 7.70 6.38 -0.04
C GLY A 430 7.48 7.89 -0.09
N MET A 431 6.75 8.41 -1.09
CA MET A 431 6.37 9.82 -1.18
C MET A 431 5.81 10.34 0.14
N GLN A 432 6.38 11.44 0.62
CA GLN A 432 5.96 12.04 1.88
C GLN A 432 4.71 12.91 1.68
N GLY A 433 3.67 12.69 2.49
CA GLY A 433 2.47 13.51 2.43
C GLY A 433 1.40 13.18 3.47
N ARG A 434 0.62 14.19 3.84
CA ARG A 434 -0.60 14.08 4.65
C ARG A 434 -1.85 13.81 3.82
N TYR A 435 -1.88 14.24 2.56
CA TYR A 435 -3.05 14.13 1.68
C TYR A 435 -2.77 13.22 0.49
N VAL A 436 -3.71 12.33 0.21
CA VAL A 436 -3.77 11.57 -1.05
C VAL A 436 -4.98 12.05 -1.84
N LYS A 437 -4.79 12.40 -3.11
CA LYS A 437 -5.82 12.97 -3.99
C LYS A 437 -5.94 12.20 -5.27
N VAL A 438 -7.16 12.10 -5.79
CA VAL A 438 -7.48 11.54 -7.09
C VAL A 438 -8.27 12.57 -7.87
N SER A 439 -7.83 12.90 -9.08
CA SER A 439 -8.51 13.89 -9.93
C SER A 439 -8.51 13.47 -11.38
N ILE A 440 -9.59 13.81 -12.10
CA ILE A 440 -9.65 13.66 -13.56
C ILE A 440 -9.85 15.04 -14.19
N THR A 441 -9.26 15.27 -15.37
CA THR A 441 -9.46 16.51 -16.14
C THR A 441 -10.62 16.37 -17.14
N GLY A 442 -11.38 17.44 -17.33
CA GLY A 442 -12.57 17.51 -18.21
C GLY A 442 -13.88 17.27 -17.46
N LEU A 443 -15.01 17.41 -18.17
CA LEU A 443 -16.34 17.10 -17.65
C LEU A 443 -16.53 15.58 -17.62
N LYS A 444 -16.29 14.97 -16.46
CA LYS A 444 -16.30 13.51 -16.29
C LYS A 444 -16.94 13.11 -14.96
N THR A 445 -17.21 11.82 -14.82
CA THR A 445 -17.63 11.21 -13.54
C THR A 445 -16.40 10.54 -12.91
N LEU A 446 -16.05 10.90 -11.67
CA LEU A 446 -15.10 10.15 -10.86
C LEU A 446 -15.87 9.24 -9.91
N THR A 447 -15.64 7.94 -10.00
CA THR A 447 -16.22 6.93 -9.09
C THR A 447 -15.08 6.14 -8.46
N LEU A 448 -15.01 6.08 -7.13
CA LEU A 448 -13.98 5.31 -6.40
C LEU A 448 -14.68 4.37 -5.42
N CYS A 449 -14.53 3.07 -5.64
CA CYS A 449 -15.12 2.01 -4.80
C CYS A 449 -14.20 1.56 -3.66
N GLY A 450 -12.94 1.98 -3.69
CA GLY A 450 -11.95 1.72 -2.65
C GLY A 450 -10.70 2.56 -2.89
N VAL A 451 -10.12 3.11 -1.83
CA VAL A 451 -8.83 3.80 -1.82
C VAL A 451 -8.10 3.34 -0.57
N GLU A 452 -7.09 2.51 -0.76
CA GLU A 452 -6.22 2.01 0.31
C GLU A 452 -4.87 2.73 0.19
N VAL A 453 -4.36 3.26 1.30
CA VAL A 453 -3.07 3.97 1.34
C VAL A 453 -2.14 3.22 2.25
N PHE A 454 -1.07 2.68 1.68
CA PHE A 454 -0.07 1.90 2.39
C PHE A 454 1.12 2.77 2.72
N ALA A 455 1.30 3.06 4.01
CA ALA A 455 2.29 4.03 4.43
C ALA A 455 2.83 3.75 5.84
N THR A 456 3.98 4.32 6.15
CA THR A 456 4.53 4.39 7.51
C THR A 456 4.47 5.83 8.03
N LEU A 457 4.42 6.04 9.34
CA LEU A 457 4.55 7.39 9.91
C LEU A 457 5.94 7.94 9.60
N ALA A 458 6.03 9.19 9.16
CA ALA A 458 7.30 9.76 8.70
C ALA A 458 8.37 9.92 9.81
N VAL A 459 7.99 9.92 11.10
CA VAL A 459 8.87 9.98 12.31
C VAL A 459 8.10 9.45 13.55
N PRO A 460 8.71 8.84 14.61
CA PRO A 460 8.00 8.56 15.86
C PRO A 460 7.59 9.87 16.54
N ALA A 461 6.34 9.93 17.00
CA ALA A 461 5.75 11.11 17.62
C ALA A 461 6.64 11.66 18.76
N VAL A 462 7.27 12.82 18.53
CA VAL A 462 7.27 13.82 19.60
C VAL A 462 5.81 14.25 19.68
N VAL A 463 5.15 13.88 20.78
CA VAL A 463 3.76 14.25 21.08
C VAL A 463 3.72 15.75 21.35
N THR A 464 3.83 16.56 20.30
CA THR A 464 3.31 17.92 20.30
C THR A 464 2.00 17.86 19.53
N PRO A 465 0.87 18.30 20.11
CA PRO A 465 -0.37 18.45 19.38
C PRO A 465 -0.06 19.27 18.11
N PRO A 466 -0.55 18.86 16.93
CA PRO A 466 -0.37 19.66 15.74
C PRO A 466 -0.87 21.08 16.04
N PRO A 467 -0.11 22.14 15.72
CA PRO A 467 -0.60 23.49 15.89
C PRO A 467 -1.94 23.61 15.17
N PRO A 468 -2.96 24.23 15.80
CA PRO A 468 -4.25 24.42 15.15
C PRO A 468 -4.02 25.07 13.78
N PRO A 469 -4.73 24.62 12.72
CA PRO A 469 -4.54 25.18 11.39
C PRO A 469 -4.65 26.70 11.48
N PRO A 470 -3.73 27.46 10.85
CA PRO A 470 -3.75 28.92 10.91
C PRO A 470 -5.15 29.40 10.53
N GLN A 471 -5.77 30.19 11.41
CA GLN A 471 -7.10 30.72 11.14
C GLN A 471 -7.02 31.60 9.89
N PRO A 472 -7.93 31.42 8.93
CA PRO A 472 -7.89 32.23 7.72
C PRO A 472 -8.14 33.70 8.03
N PRO A 473 -7.56 34.63 7.24
CA PRO A 473 -7.83 36.04 7.42
C PRO A 473 -9.32 36.31 7.17
N THR A 474 -9.97 36.89 8.17
CA THR A 474 -11.40 37.25 8.13
C THR A 474 -11.61 38.73 8.43
N VAL A 475 -12.68 39.29 7.87
CA VAL A 475 -13.14 40.65 8.17
C VAL A 475 -14.62 40.58 8.51
N SER A 476 -14.98 40.95 9.74
CA SER A 476 -16.36 40.90 10.26
C SER A 476 -16.96 42.29 10.44
N LEU A 477 -18.20 42.50 10.00
CA LEU A 477 -18.96 43.75 10.18
C LEU A 477 -20.46 43.46 10.38
N ARG A 478 -21.23 44.47 10.76
CA ARG A 478 -22.71 44.38 10.83
C ARG A 478 -23.35 44.92 9.56
N LEU A 479 -24.21 44.10 8.91
CA LEU A 479 -25.05 44.47 7.78
C LEU A 479 -26.52 44.23 8.10
N GLY A 480 -27.39 45.25 7.95
CA GLY A 480 -28.83 45.11 8.22
C GLY A 480 -29.18 44.50 9.60
N GLY A 481 -28.33 44.72 10.62
CA GLY A 481 -28.48 44.13 11.97
C GLY A 481 -27.92 42.71 12.16
N ARG A 482 -27.39 42.08 11.11
CA ARG A 482 -26.74 40.75 11.13
C ARG A 482 -25.23 40.90 11.07
N GLU A 483 -24.50 40.01 11.73
CA GLU A 483 -23.04 40.00 11.66
C GLU A 483 -22.59 39.17 10.46
N VAL A 484 -21.69 39.70 9.64
CA VAL A 484 -21.29 39.13 8.36
C VAL A 484 -19.77 39.10 8.30
N THR A 485 -19.20 37.98 7.85
CA THR A 485 -17.76 37.73 7.82
C THR A 485 -17.31 37.36 6.42
N VAL A 486 -16.39 38.14 5.85
CA VAL A 486 -15.68 37.79 4.62
C VAL A 486 -14.55 36.84 4.97
N VAL A 487 -14.48 35.69 4.30
CA VAL A 487 -13.46 34.67 4.54
C VAL A 487 -12.45 34.67 3.38
N GLY A 488 -11.18 34.86 3.72
CA GLY A 488 -10.08 34.90 2.75
C GLY A 488 -9.67 33.56 2.15
N GLU A 489 -10.25 32.46 2.62
CA GLU A 489 -10.12 31.15 2.01
C GLU A 489 -10.82 31.09 0.66
N ARG A 490 -10.25 30.31 -0.26
CA ARG A 490 -10.84 30.05 -1.58
C ARG A 490 -11.38 28.63 -1.60
N LEU A 491 -12.69 28.50 -1.47
CA LEU A 491 -13.38 27.20 -1.38
C LEU A 491 -14.40 27.04 -2.50
N CYS A 492 -14.68 25.80 -2.89
CA CYS A 492 -15.83 25.48 -3.72
C CYS A 492 -17.11 25.85 -2.96
N TRP A 493 -18.21 26.13 -3.66
CA TRP A 493 -19.43 26.66 -3.05
C TRP A 493 -19.97 25.80 -1.89
N SER A 494 -19.90 24.47 -2.01
CA SER A 494 -20.34 23.55 -0.96
C SER A 494 -19.43 23.55 0.26
N ASP A 495 -18.12 23.67 0.05
CA ASP A 495 -17.13 23.74 1.13
C ASP A 495 -17.25 25.08 1.86
N ALA A 496 -17.51 26.17 1.13
CA ALA A 496 -17.84 27.48 1.69
C ALA A 496 -19.13 27.41 2.53
N LEU A 497 -20.18 26.74 2.04
CA LEU A 497 -21.43 26.53 2.78
C LEU A 497 -21.18 25.77 4.09
N LEU A 498 -20.45 24.65 4.04
CA LEU A 498 -20.15 23.85 5.21
C LEU A 498 -19.23 24.58 6.19
N TYR A 499 -18.26 25.34 5.69
CA TYR A 499 -17.42 26.21 6.51
C TYR A 499 -18.29 27.21 7.27
N CYS A 500 -19.15 27.95 6.58
CA CYS A 500 -20.02 28.93 7.22
C CYS A 500 -20.99 28.29 8.21
N ARG A 501 -21.50 27.09 7.97
CA ARG A 501 -22.38 26.38 8.92
C ARG A 501 -21.64 25.82 10.13
N ARG A 502 -20.33 25.57 10.01
CA ARG A 502 -19.48 25.08 11.10
C ARG A 502 -18.98 26.20 12.00
N HIS A 503 -18.60 27.33 11.41
CA HIS A 503 -17.94 28.44 12.10
C HIS A 503 -18.85 29.66 12.31
N HIS A 504 -19.97 29.75 11.59
CA HIS A 504 -20.94 30.84 11.61
C HIS A 504 -22.37 30.25 11.55
N LEU A 505 -23.35 30.97 11.00
CA LEU A 505 -24.72 30.46 10.83
C LEU A 505 -24.93 29.78 9.46
N ASP A 506 -24.65 30.48 8.38
CA ASP A 506 -24.81 30.00 7.00
C ASP A 506 -24.05 30.91 6.01
N LEU A 507 -24.02 30.56 4.72
CA LEU A 507 -23.62 31.51 3.68
C LEU A 507 -24.60 32.68 3.60
N LEU A 508 -24.09 33.87 3.27
CA LEU A 508 -24.87 35.10 3.26
C LEU A 508 -26.05 35.06 2.27
N SER A 509 -27.22 35.43 2.76
CA SER A 509 -28.40 35.76 1.97
C SER A 509 -28.60 37.28 1.89
N LEU A 510 -29.04 37.77 0.73
CA LEU A 510 -29.31 39.20 0.51
C LEU A 510 -30.80 39.42 0.30
N ARG A 511 -31.39 40.26 1.16
CA ARG A 511 -32.85 40.41 1.29
C ARG A 511 -33.36 41.76 0.81
N SER A 512 -32.48 42.74 0.63
CA SER A 512 -32.85 44.08 0.17
C SER A 512 -31.73 44.78 -0.60
N GLN A 513 -32.06 45.90 -1.24
CA GLN A 513 -31.09 46.72 -1.97
C GLN A 513 -30.08 47.37 -1.02
N GLU A 514 -30.48 47.67 0.21
CA GLU A 514 -29.62 48.21 1.27
C GLU A 514 -28.53 47.21 1.66
N GLU A 515 -28.90 45.95 1.95
CA GLU A 515 -27.93 44.90 2.27
C GLU A 515 -26.94 44.66 1.12
N GLN A 516 -27.41 44.70 -0.13
CA GLN A 516 -26.54 44.62 -1.31
C GLN A 516 -25.52 45.76 -1.35
N SER A 517 -25.96 47.00 -1.12
CA SER A 517 -25.07 48.17 -1.14
C SER A 517 -24.02 48.14 -0.01
N GLU A 518 -24.39 47.61 1.15
CA GLU A 518 -23.45 47.41 2.27
C GLU A 518 -22.39 46.35 1.96
N VAL A 519 -22.78 45.21 1.34
CA VAL A 519 -21.83 44.19 0.86
C VAL A 519 -20.87 44.76 -0.18
N VAL A 520 -21.35 45.61 -1.09
CA VAL A 520 -20.49 46.28 -2.07
C VAL A 520 -19.45 47.16 -1.38
N GLY A 521 -19.86 47.97 -0.41
CA GLY A 521 -18.93 48.79 0.38
C GLY A 521 -17.91 47.96 1.15
N LEU A 522 -18.31 46.78 1.65
CA LEU A 522 -17.44 45.82 2.34
C LEU A 522 -16.38 45.23 1.40
N LEU A 523 -16.78 44.74 0.23
CA LEU A 523 -15.87 44.12 -0.73
C LEU A 523 -14.83 45.12 -1.24
N GLY A 524 -15.23 46.38 -1.49
CA GLY A 524 -14.32 47.45 -1.90
C GLY A 524 -13.34 47.94 -0.82
N ARG A 525 -13.57 47.64 0.46
CA ARG A 525 -12.72 48.03 1.59
C ARG A 525 -11.98 46.86 2.24
N SER A 526 -12.20 45.64 1.73
CA SER A 526 -11.59 44.43 2.27
C SER A 526 -10.07 44.49 2.15
N SER A 527 -9.36 44.26 3.25
CA SER A 527 -7.90 44.08 3.26
C SER A 527 -7.46 42.70 2.75
N VAL A 528 -8.42 41.80 2.51
CA VAL A 528 -8.20 40.45 1.97
C VAL A 528 -8.22 40.52 0.44
N PRO A 529 -7.24 39.94 -0.27
CA PRO A 529 -7.24 39.89 -1.73
C PRO A 529 -8.34 38.94 -2.24
N LEU A 530 -9.45 39.52 -2.68
CA LEU A 530 -10.65 38.81 -3.12
C LEU A 530 -10.51 38.28 -4.56
N THR A 531 -11.21 37.17 -4.82
CA THR A 531 -11.49 36.68 -6.18
C THR A 531 -12.49 37.59 -6.92
N ASP A 532 -12.50 37.51 -8.25
CA ASP A 532 -13.40 38.30 -9.12
C ASP A 532 -14.88 38.10 -8.77
N TYR A 533 -15.23 36.94 -8.22
CA TYR A 533 -16.54 36.65 -7.64
C TYR A 533 -16.39 36.15 -6.22
N VAL A 534 -17.41 36.38 -5.39
CA VAL A 534 -17.46 35.94 -4.00
C VAL A 534 -18.73 35.15 -3.76
N TRP A 535 -18.63 33.97 -3.15
CA TRP A 535 -19.78 33.10 -2.92
C TRP A 535 -20.79 33.71 -1.95
N LEU A 536 -22.06 33.54 -2.32
CA LEU A 536 -23.23 33.78 -1.48
C LEU A 536 -23.99 32.47 -1.26
N GLY A 537 -24.98 32.46 -0.37
CA GLY A 537 -25.84 31.31 -0.10
C GLY A 537 -26.84 31.00 -1.23
N LEU A 538 -26.57 31.49 -2.44
CA LEU A 538 -27.45 31.50 -3.60
C LEU A 538 -27.33 30.18 -4.35
N ARG A 539 -28.46 29.50 -4.52
CA ARG A 539 -28.52 28.20 -5.21
C ARG A 539 -29.73 28.08 -6.12
N ARG A 540 -29.60 27.37 -7.23
CA ARG A 540 -30.71 27.00 -8.12
C ARG A 540 -31.13 25.55 -7.91
N TYR A 541 -32.43 25.29 -8.00
CA TYR A 541 -32.92 23.92 -8.12
C TYR A 541 -32.44 23.31 -9.44
N ILE A 542 -31.83 22.13 -9.39
CA ILE A 542 -31.22 21.49 -10.57
C ILE A 542 -32.24 21.34 -11.72
N MET A 543 -33.45 20.89 -11.38
CA MET A 543 -34.54 20.64 -12.32
C MET A 543 -35.51 21.83 -12.45
N GLN A 544 -35.16 23.05 -12.02
CA GLN A 544 -36.00 24.25 -12.15
C GLN A 544 -35.17 25.49 -12.51
N ASP A 545 -35.81 26.54 -13.06
CA ASP A 545 -35.17 27.87 -13.19
C ASP A 545 -35.23 28.67 -11.87
N THR A 546 -35.74 28.04 -10.82
CA THR A 546 -35.99 28.66 -9.52
C THR A 546 -34.72 28.71 -8.69
N TRP A 547 -34.30 29.93 -8.34
CA TRP A 547 -33.23 30.17 -7.38
C TRP A 547 -33.79 30.32 -5.96
N PHE A 548 -32.96 30.05 -4.95
CA PHE A 548 -33.31 30.13 -3.54
C PHE A 548 -32.07 30.37 -2.67
N TRP A 549 -32.30 30.77 -1.42
CA TRP A 549 -31.26 30.94 -0.41
C TRP A 549 -31.15 29.69 0.46
N MET A 550 -29.93 29.18 0.67
CA MET A 550 -29.68 28.03 1.56
C MET A 550 -30.06 28.28 3.02
N SER A 551 -30.01 29.54 3.44
CA SER A 551 -30.47 29.98 4.76
C SER A 551 -31.96 29.78 4.97
N GLY A 552 -32.76 29.60 3.91
CA GLY A 552 -34.21 29.53 3.94
C GLY A 552 -34.90 30.89 3.84
N ASP A 553 -34.15 31.98 3.61
CA ASP A 553 -34.71 33.32 3.47
C ASP A 553 -35.54 33.47 2.19
N SER A 554 -36.54 34.35 2.24
CA SER A 554 -37.41 34.63 1.10
C SER A 554 -36.67 35.39 0.00
N MET A 555 -36.79 34.94 -1.24
CA MET A 555 -36.13 35.53 -2.40
C MET A 555 -36.94 36.70 -3.01
N LYS A 556 -37.30 37.70 -2.20
CA LYS A 556 -38.09 38.88 -2.65
C LYS A 556 -37.24 39.92 -3.40
N PHE A 557 -35.95 39.94 -3.12
CA PHE A 557 -34.97 40.82 -3.74
C PHE A 557 -34.08 40.01 -4.69
N THR A 558 -33.77 40.57 -5.86
CA THR A 558 -32.80 39.98 -6.80
C THR A 558 -31.96 41.07 -7.46
N LYS A 559 -30.72 40.74 -7.80
CA LYS A 559 -29.78 41.66 -8.47
C LYS A 559 -29.10 41.01 -9.67
N TRP A 560 -29.89 40.38 -10.54
CA TRP A 560 -29.41 39.73 -11.75
C TRP A 560 -29.09 40.73 -12.87
N PRO A 561 -28.14 40.43 -13.77
CA PRO A 561 -27.90 41.21 -14.97
C PRO A 561 -29.18 41.33 -15.80
N ARG A 562 -29.55 42.56 -16.17
CA ARG A 562 -30.79 42.88 -16.92
C ARG A 562 -32.08 42.36 -16.25
N ASN A 563 -32.05 42.06 -14.95
CA ASN A 563 -33.14 41.42 -14.19
C ASN A 563 -33.56 40.04 -14.74
N ILE A 564 -32.64 39.31 -15.40
CA ILE A 564 -32.89 37.98 -15.94
C ILE A 564 -32.04 36.97 -15.16
N ALA A 565 -32.71 36.06 -14.44
CA ALA A 565 -32.03 34.99 -13.72
C ALA A 565 -31.39 33.97 -14.71
N PRO A 566 -30.23 33.39 -14.38
CA PRO A 566 -29.59 32.40 -15.22
C PRO A 566 -30.49 31.16 -15.44
N PRO A 567 -30.59 30.64 -16.69
CA PRO A 567 -31.51 29.56 -17.05
C PRO A 567 -31.01 28.20 -16.54
N ARG A 568 -31.82 27.14 -16.65
CA ARG A 568 -31.49 25.75 -16.25
C ARG A 568 -30.15 25.19 -16.70
N ILE A 569 -29.63 25.66 -17.83
CA ILE A 569 -28.39 25.17 -18.44
C ILE A 569 -27.15 25.77 -17.74
N SER A 570 -27.34 26.83 -16.96
CA SER A 570 -26.29 27.55 -16.22
C SER A 570 -25.92 26.86 -14.90
N SER A 571 -24.82 27.28 -14.26
CA SER A 571 -24.39 26.69 -12.99
C SER A 571 -25.45 26.91 -11.89
N PRO A 572 -25.69 25.94 -10.99
CA PRO A 572 -26.66 26.12 -9.91
C PRO A 572 -26.10 26.86 -8.70
N CYS A 573 -24.85 27.34 -8.73
CA CYS A 573 -24.21 28.07 -7.64
C CYS A 573 -24.05 29.55 -7.98
N GLY A 574 -24.41 30.42 -7.05
CA GLY A 574 -24.42 31.86 -7.27
C GLY A 574 -23.44 32.61 -6.37
N GLY A 575 -22.77 33.60 -6.94
CA GLY A 575 -21.94 34.54 -6.24
C GLY A 575 -22.26 35.98 -6.63
N VAL A 576 -21.62 36.92 -5.95
CA VAL A 576 -21.63 38.35 -6.31
C VAL A 576 -20.30 38.72 -6.95
N ASP A 577 -20.35 39.54 -7.98
CA ASP A 577 -19.17 40.17 -8.58
C ASP A 577 -18.42 41.01 -7.52
N GLY A 578 -17.14 40.70 -7.33
CA GLY A 578 -16.27 41.27 -6.30
C GLY A 578 -15.68 42.64 -6.64
N GLY A 579 -15.66 43.05 -7.91
CA GLY A 579 -14.96 44.27 -8.35
C GLY A 579 -15.66 45.11 -9.42
N GLY A 580 -16.71 44.61 -10.08
CA GLY A 580 -17.43 45.29 -11.15
C GLY A 580 -18.75 45.94 -10.73
N LEU A 581 -19.85 45.60 -11.42
CA LEU A 581 -21.19 46.15 -11.15
C LEU A 581 -21.87 45.49 -9.94
N HIS A 582 -21.18 44.55 -9.28
CA HIS A 582 -21.65 43.80 -8.12
C HIS A 582 -23.00 43.12 -8.33
N LEU A 583 -23.21 42.65 -9.56
CA LEU A 583 -24.36 41.87 -9.95
C LEU A 583 -24.19 40.42 -9.50
N TRP A 584 -25.31 39.73 -9.31
CA TRP A 584 -25.28 38.30 -9.05
C TRP A 584 -24.95 37.55 -10.34
N GLY A 585 -24.19 36.47 -10.23
CA GLY A 585 -23.86 35.61 -11.36
C GLY A 585 -23.84 34.15 -10.95
N ASP A 586 -24.25 33.28 -11.85
CA ASP A 586 -23.92 31.88 -11.70
C ASP A 586 -22.42 31.66 -11.97
N ARG A 587 -21.81 30.82 -11.15
CA ARG A 587 -20.40 30.45 -11.26
C ARG A 587 -20.29 28.94 -11.10
N PRO A 588 -19.38 28.26 -11.82
CA PRO A 588 -19.14 26.83 -11.62
C PRO A 588 -18.97 26.54 -10.13
N CYS A 589 -19.76 25.62 -9.58
CA CYS A 589 -19.77 25.35 -8.13
C CYS A 589 -18.41 24.92 -7.59
N GLU A 590 -17.53 24.44 -8.47
CA GLU A 590 -16.17 23.98 -8.23
C GLU A 590 -15.13 25.11 -8.25
N GLU A 591 -15.52 26.34 -8.63
CA GLU A 591 -14.62 27.48 -8.65
C GLU A 591 -14.19 27.84 -7.21
N PRO A 592 -12.87 27.86 -6.92
CA PRO A 592 -12.39 28.18 -5.58
C PRO A 592 -12.47 29.70 -5.40
N LEU A 593 -13.57 30.17 -4.80
CA LEU A 593 -13.82 31.58 -4.56
C LEU A 593 -13.77 31.91 -3.07
N ASN A 594 -13.46 33.16 -2.78
CA ASN A 594 -13.75 33.74 -1.48
C ASN A 594 -15.25 33.72 -1.22
N PHE A 595 -15.65 33.79 0.04
CA PHE A 595 -17.05 33.62 0.41
C PHE A 595 -17.43 34.45 1.63
N ILE A 596 -18.73 34.72 1.76
CA ILE A 596 -19.26 35.55 2.85
C ILE A 596 -20.20 34.71 3.73
N CYS A 597 -19.87 34.61 5.00
CA CYS A 597 -20.70 33.96 6.01
C CYS A 597 -21.56 34.98 6.76
N GLN A 598 -22.76 34.59 7.16
CA GLN A 598 -23.63 35.36 8.05
C GLN A 598 -23.73 34.73 9.43
N SER A 599 -23.99 35.54 10.44
CA SER A 599 -24.15 35.20 11.86
C SER A 599 -25.37 35.95 12.43
N GLY A 600 -26.15 35.27 13.28
CA GLY A 600 -27.39 35.79 13.88
C GLY A 600 -28.63 35.05 13.38
N ALA A 601 -29.26 34.27 14.26
CA ALA A 601 -30.45 33.48 13.95
C ALA A 601 -31.70 34.37 13.92
N GLU A 602 -32.44 34.36 12.82
CA GLU A 602 -33.85 34.76 12.86
C GLU A 602 -34.69 33.57 13.33
N LEU A 603 -35.50 33.83 14.37
CA LEU A 603 -36.56 32.94 14.83
C LEU A 603 -37.59 32.77 13.69
N GLY A 604 -37.48 31.69 12.91
CA GLY A 604 -38.50 31.30 11.92
C GLY A 604 -38.01 30.79 10.57
N ALA A 605 -36.74 30.96 10.21
CA ALA A 605 -36.22 30.49 8.92
C ALA A 605 -35.98 28.96 8.92
N LYS A 606 -36.66 28.23 8.03
CA LYS A 606 -36.40 26.80 7.80
C LYS A 606 -35.19 26.63 6.87
N ARG A 607 -34.00 26.55 7.46
CA ARG A 607 -32.75 26.28 6.73
C ARG A 607 -32.88 25.04 5.86
N VAL A 608 -32.37 25.12 4.64
CA VAL A 608 -32.35 23.98 3.71
C VAL A 608 -31.17 23.09 4.08
N TYR A 609 -31.47 21.84 4.48
CA TYR A 609 -30.46 20.82 4.76
C TYR A 609 -30.39 19.82 3.62
N PHE A 610 -29.18 19.44 3.21
CA PHE A 610 -28.98 18.28 2.35
C PHE A 610 -29.07 17.03 3.24
N HIS A 611 -30.23 16.41 3.28
CA HIS A 611 -30.32 15.07 3.87
C HIS A 611 -29.75 14.06 2.87
N SER A 612 -28.67 13.38 3.26
CA SER A 612 -28.38 12.05 2.73
C SER A 612 -29.56 11.18 3.13
N SER A 613 -30.34 10.68 2.16
CA SER A 613 -31.42 9.73 2.42
C SER A 613 -30.83 8.42 2.93
N ASN A 614 -30.63 8.34 4.25
CA ASN A 614 -30.38 7.10 4.98
C ASN A 614 -30.96 7.24 6.39
N THR A 615 -32.26 7.50 6.45
CA THR A 615 -33.11 7.16 7.60
C THR A 615 -34.54 7.03 7.08
N SER A 616 -34.99 5.79 6.91
CA SER A 616 -36.42 5.47 7.00
C SER A 616 -36.71 5.01 8.43
N PRO A 617 -37.93 5.21 8.94
CA PRO A 617 -38.24 5.43 10.35
C PRO A 617 -38.03 4.24 11.27
#